data_AF-A0A6B8VQY6-F1
#
_entry.id   AF-A0A6B8VQY6-F1
#
_cell.length_a   1.000
_cell.length_b   1.000
_cell.length_c   1.000
_cell.angle_alpha   90.00
_cell.angle_beta   90.00
_cell.angle_gamma   90.00
#
_symmetry.space_group_name_H-M   'P 1'
#
loop_
_entity.id
_entity.type
_entity.pdbx_description
1 polymer ?
#
loop_
_entity_poly.entity_id
_entity_poly.type
_entity_poly.pdbx_seq_one_letter_code
_entity_poly.pdbx_strand_id
1 'polypeptide(L)'
;MTTPEQARQQLDQARQLEKNVTGFNPVWVTYVGLCTAGTIYAMGKFWAPDSLIPMILSLTWAAVSVAMIIVFAVQKTARRGFSRRWLIFMALWGITWAATAIIQPNLDIAMTLSTLYLSLAFAGPAWEVVANR
;
A
#
# COMPACT_ATOMS: atom_id res chain seq x y z
N MET A 1 44.00 5.96 -10.04
CA MET A 1 43.86 5.93 -8.57
C MET A 1 43.10 7.17 -8.17
N THR A 2 41.91 7.02 -7.59
CA THR A 2 41.15 8.13 -7.01
C THR A 2 41.93 8.67 -5.82
N THR A 3 42.23 9.97 -5.82
CA THR A 3 42.87 10.59 -4.66
C THR A 3 41.88 10.63 -3.48
N PRO A 4 42.35 10.61 -2.23
CA PRO A 4 41.49 10.61 -1.05
C PRO A 4 40.48 11.79 -1.02
N GLU A 5 40.86 12.92 -1.61
CA GLU A 5 39.99 14.11 -1.74
C GLU A 5 38.86 13.90 -2.76
N GLN A 6 39.13 13.23 -3.89
CA GLN A 6 38.10 12.91 -4.88
C GLN A 6 37.07 11.92 -4.31
N ALA A 7 37.52 10.96 -3.48
CA ALA A 7 36.62 10.04 -2.79
C ALA A 7 35.71 10.76 -1.78
N ARG A 8 36.24 11.77 -1.06
CA ARG A 8 35.45 12.61 -0.15
C ARG A 8 34.43 13.47 -0.89
N GLN A 9 34.82 14.09 -2.00
CA GLN A 9 33.89 14.87 -2.84
C GLN A 9 32.77 14.01 -3.42
N GLN A 10 33.06 12.79 -3.86
CA GLN A 10 32.04 11.87 -4.36
C GLN A 10 31.07 11.42 -3.26
N LEU A 11 31.58 11.17 -2.04
CA LEU A 11 30.74 10.85 -0.87
C LEU A 11 29.87 12.02 -0.44
N ASP A 12 30.39 13.24 -0.48
CA ASP A 12 29.62 14.44 -0.14
C ASP A 12 28.57 14.77 -1.19
N GLN A 13 28.87 14.58 -2.49
CA GLN A 13 27.88 14.67 -3.55
C GLN A 13 26.79 13.60 -3.41
N ALA A 14 27.17 12.35 -3.09
CA ALA A 14 26.21 11.29 -2.81
C ALA A 14 25.32 11.62 -1.59
N ARG A 15 25.88 12.20 -0.53
CA ARG A 15 25.13 12.67 0.65
C ARG A 15 24.18 13.82 0.33
N GLN A 16 24.60 14.76 -0.51
CA GLN A 16 23.75 15.88 -0.93
C GLN A 16 22.60 15.41 -1.83
N LEU A 17 22.88 14.48 -2.75
CA LEU A 17 21.85 13.82 -3.54
C LEU A 17 20.90 13.04 -2.64
N GLU A 18 21.40 12.32 -1.63
CA GLU A 18 20.60 11.55 -0.66
C GLU A 18 19.69 12.44 0.21
N LYS A 19 20.17 13.62 0.64
CA LYS A 19 19.37 14.61 1.39
C LYS A 19 18.18 15.17 0.61
N ASN A 20 18.24 15.18 -0.73
CA ASN A 20 17.18 15.72 -1.58
C ASN A 20 16.13 14.66 -2.01
N VAL A 21 16.28 13.39 -1.64
CA VAL A 21 15.34 12.31 -2.03
C VAL A 21 14.21 12.11 -1.02
N THR A 22 13.69 13.19 -0.42
CA THR A 22 12.56 13.13 0.51
C THR A 22 11.18 13.27 -0.17
N GLY A 23 10.67 12.22 -0.85
CA GLY A 23 9.27 12.15 -1.33
C GLY A 23 8.53 10.79 -1.20
N PHE A 24 7.21 10.77 -1.05
CA PHE A 24 6.38 9.56 -1.04
C PHE A 24 6.33 8.89 -2.44
N ASN A 25 6.37 7.55 -2.53
CA ASN A 25 6.29 6.86 -3.83
C ASN A 25 4.82 6.64 -4.27
N PRO A 26 4.39 7.18 -5.42
CA PRO A 26 3.01 7.08 -5.89
C PRO A 26 2.57 5.65 -6.23
N VAL A 27 3.47 4.67 -6.32
CA VAL A 27 3.10 3.25 -6.47
C VAL A 27 2.26 2.73 -5.28
N TRP A 28 2.33 3.38 -4.12
CA TRP A 28 1.42 3.09 -3.01
C TRP A 28 -0.06 3.40 -3.33
N VAL A 29 -0.33 4.27 -4.30
CA VAL A 29 -1.68 4.58 -4.78
C VAL A 29 -2.32 3.37 -5.45
N THR A 30 -1.58 2.65 -6.29
CA THR A 30 -2.07 1.42 -6.93
C THR A 30 -2.27 0.32 -5.90
N TYR A 31 -1.41 0.25 -4.89
CA TYR A 31 -1.56 -0.69 -3.78
C TYR A 31 -2.84 -0.48 -2.96
N VAL A 32 -3.18 0.77 -2.65
CA VAL A 32 -4.45 1.12 -1.99
C VAL A 32 -5.63 0.68 -2.87
N GLY A 33 -5.56 0.90 -4.18
CA GLY A 33 -6.55 0.41 -5.14
C GLY A 33 -6.72 -1.12 -5.10
N LEU A 34 -5.60 -1.86 -5.05
CA LEU A 34 -5.60 -3.32 -4.94
C LEU A 34 -6.21 -3.83 -3.62
N CYS A 35 -5.93 -3.15 -2.51
CA CYS A 35 -6.53 -3.49 -1.20
C CYS A 35 -8.04 -3.21 -1.19
N THR A 36 -8.46 -2.15 -1.87
CA THR A 36 -9.88 -1.80 -2.04
C THR A 36 -10.61 -2.86 -2.85
N ALA A 37 -10.04 -3.25 -4.00
CA ALA A 37 -10.59 -4.32 -4.83
C ALA A 37 -10.67 -5.66 -4.05
N GLY A 38 -9.63 -5.98 -3.26
CA GLY A 38 -9.63 -7.15 -2.37
C GLY A 38 -10.75 -7.11 -1.32
N THR A 39 -11.02 -5.94 -0.74
CA THR A 39 -12.11 -5.72 0.22
C THR A 39 -13.48 -5.95 -0.43
N ILE A 40 -13.70 -5.39 -1.62
CA ILE A 40 -14.93 -5.58 -2.39
C ILE A 40 -15.12 -7.05 -2.75
N TYR A 41 -14.04 -7.72 -3.19
CA TYR A 41 -14.08 -9.13 -3.55
C TYR A 41 -14.39 -10.04 -2.35
N ALA A 42 -13.78 -9.78 -1.18
CA ALA A 42 -14.05 -10.53 0.05
C ALA A 42 -15.53 -10.40 0.48
N MET A 43 -16.07 -9.18 0.45
CA MET A 43 -17.49 -8.92 0.75
C MET A 43 -18.40 -9.54 -0.32
N GLY A 44 -18.04 -9.45 -1.60
CA GLY A 44 -18.80 -10.00 -2.72
C GLY A 44 -18.90 -11.52 -2.67
N LYS A 45 -17.85 -12.24 -2.27
CA LYS A 45 -17.90 -13.70 -2.07
C LYS A 45 -18.89 -14.11 -0.98
N PHE A 46 -19.14 -13.27 0.02
CA PHE A 46 -20.12 -13.55 1.07
C PHE A 46 -21.56 -13.21 0.66
N TRP A 47 -21.76 -12.36 -0.35
CA TRP A 47 -23.05 -11.74 -0.59
C TRP A 47 -24.15 -12.75 -0.96
N ALA A 48 -25.11 -12.92 -0.05
CA ALA A 48 -26.46 -13.35 -0.37
C ALA A 48 -27.30 -12.09 -0.71
N PRO A 49 -28.19 -12.13 -1.72
CA PRO A 49 -28.82 -10.96 -2.33
C PRO A 49 -29.68 -10.06 -1.41
N ASP A 50 -29.81 -10.38 -0.13
CA ASP A 50 -30.85 -9.81 0.76
C ASP A 50 -30.37 -8.70 1.70
N SER A 51 -29.08 -8.29 1.68
CA SER A 51 -28.57 -7.25 2.59
C SER A 51 -27.78 -6.14 1.87
N LEU A 52 -28.17 -4.89 2.13
CA LEU A 52 -27.53 -3.68 1.60
C LEU A 52 -26.31 -3.22 2.43
N ILE A 53 -26.15 -3.71 3.67
CA ILE A 53 -25.08 -3.30 4.59
C ILE A 53 -23.67 -3.56 4.00
N PRO A 54 -23.38 -4.73 3.39
CA PRO A 54 -22.07 -5.00 2.76
C PRO A 54 -21.81 -4.11 1.53
N MET A 55 -22.86 -3.74 0.79
CA MET A 55 -22.77 -2.83 -0.34
C MET A 55 -22.41 -1.41 0.12
N ILE A 56 -23.06 -0.92 1.17
CA ILE A 56 -22.78 0.40 1.76
C ILE A 56 -21.35 0.43 2.33
N LEU A 57 -20.90 -0.63 3.01
CA LEU A 57 -19.53 -0.74 3.48
C LEU A 57 -18.54 -0.68 2.32
N SER A 58 -18.72 -1.51 1.29
CA SER A 58 -17.79 -1.57 0.16
C SER A 58 -17.72 -0.24 -0.62
N LEU A 59 -18.84 0.47 -0.79
CA LEU A 59 -18.89 1.81 -1.38
C LEU A 59 -18.22 2.87 -0.50
N THR A 60 -18.46 2.84 0.81
CA THR A 60 -17.82 3.76 1.77
C THR A 60 -16.30 3.57 1.74
N TRP A 61 -15.84 2.32 1.70
CA TRP A 61 -14.42 1.99 1.61
C TRP A 61 -13.80 2.36 0.27
N ALA A 62 -14.53 2.23 -0.84
CA ALA A 62 -14.10 2.74 -2.14
C ALA A 62 -13.93 4.27 -2.13
N ALA A 63 -14.86 5.00 -1.51
CA ALA A 63 -14.80 6.46 -1.39
C ALA A 63 -13.59 6.92 -0.56
N VAL A 64 -13.31 6.27 0.57
CA VAL A 64 -12.12 6.55 1.41
C VAL A 64 -10.83 6.34 0.62
N SER A 65 -10.76 5.26 -0.16
CA SER A 65 -9.60 4.97 -1.01
C SER A 65 -9.40 6.01 -2.10
N VAL A 66 -10.47 6.47 -2.77
CA VAL A 66 -10.39 7.55 -3.77
C VAL A 66 -9.92 8.87 -3.15
N ALA A 67 -10.41 9.22 -1.95
CA ALA A 67 -9.94 10.40 -1.24
C ALA A 67 -8.43 10.32 -0.95
N MET A 68 -7.93 9.15 -0.52
CA MET A 68 -6.50 8.93 -0.31
C MET A 68 -5.69 8.99 -1.61
N ILE A 69 -6.20 8.45 -2.72
CA ILE A 69 -5.56 8.54 -4.05
C ILE A 69 -5.31 10.01 -4.42
N ILE A 70 -6.32 10.88 -4.23
CA ILE A 70 -6.22 12.30 -4.54
C ILE A 70 -5.17 12.99 -3.65
N VAL A 71 -5.12 12.65 -2.36
CA VAL A 71 -4.15 13.21 -1.41
C VAL A 71 -2.70 12.84 -1.77
N PHE A 72 -2.47 11.63 -2.30
CA PHE A 72 -1.12 11.08 -2.48
C PHE A 72 -0.60 11.08 -3.93
N ALA A 73 -1.42 11.43 -4.93
CA ALA A 73 -1.05 11.47 -6.35
C ALA A 73 -0.02 12.55 -6.73
N VAL A 74 0.35 13.46 -5.81
CA VAL A 74 1.13 14.68 -6.12
C VAL A 74 2.65 14.53 -5.88
N GLN A 75 3.17 13.38 -5.47
CA GLN A 75 4.58 13.25 -5.06
C GLN A 75 5.45 12.36 -5.97
N LYS A 76 6.70 12.79 -6.22
CA LYS A 76 7.65 12.18 -7.17
C LYS A 76 8.60 11.14 -6.53
N THR A 77 8.67 10.00 -7.24
CA THR A 77 9.75 9.03 -7.53
C THR A 77 10.65 8.44 -6.42
N ALA A 78 10.46 7.12 -6.26
CA ALA A 78 11.31 6.00 -5.82
C ALA A 78 12.65 6.25 -5.07
N ARG A 79 12.72 5.70 -3.85
CA ARG A 79 13.84 5.78 -2.88
C ARG A 79 14.55 4.45 -2.60
N ARG A 80 15.69 4.55 -1.92
CA ARG A 80 16.45 3.46 -1.27
C ARG A 80 15.54 2.65 -0.33
N GLY A 81 15.57 1.32 -0.43
CA GLY A 81 14.77 0.42 0.42
C GLY A 81 13.26 0.37 0.11
N PHE A 82 12.76 1.15 -0.86
CA PHE A 82 11.38 1.06 -1.34
C PHE A 82 11.09 -0.37 -1.86
N SER A 83 11.97 -0.93 -2.69
CA SER A 83 11.76 -2.25 -3.29
C SER A 83 11.52 -3.35 -2.25
N ARG A 84 12.24 -3.32 -1.12
CA ARG A 84 12.06 -4.31 -0.06
C ARG A 84 10.71 -4.13 0.66
N ARG A 85 10.34 -2.90 1.02
CA ARG A 85 9.05 -2.58 1.66
C ARG A 85 7.89 -2.92 0.73
N TRP A 86 7.98 -2.51 -0.52
CA TRP A 86 7.02 -2.81 -1.57
C TRP A 86 6.82 -4.32 -1.73
N LEU A 87 7.89 -5.10 -1.83
CA LEU A 87 7.80 -6.56 -1.95
C LEU A 87 7.16 -7.21 -0.72
N ILE A 88 7.46 -6.73 0.50
CA ILE A 88 6.83 -7.23 1.73
C ILE A 88 5.31 -7.01 1.68
N PHE A 89 4.89 -5.79 1.36
CA PHE A 89 3.46 -5.45 1.33
C PHE A 89 2.72 -6.11 0.17
N MET A 90 3.36 -6.29 -0.98
CA MET A 90 2.81 -7.07 -2.09
C MET A 90 2.70 -8.57 -1.74
N ALA A 91 3.66 -9.13 -1.00
CA ALA A 91 3.57 -10.50 -0.50
C ALA A 91 2.43 -10.66 0.52
N LEU A 92 2.29 -9.73 1.47
CA LEU A 92 1.18 -9.72 2.44
C LEU A 92 -0.18 -9.58 1.75
N TRP A 93 -0.27 -8.70 0.76
CA TRP A 93 -1.47 -8.56 -0.07
C TRP A 93 -1.77 -9.86 -0.83
N GLY A 94 -0.75 -10.48 -1.43
CA GLY A 94 -0.89 -11.74 -2.17
C GLY A 94 -1.35 -12.89 -1.27
N ILE A 95 -0.82 -13.01 -0.06
CA ILE A 95 -1.26 -14.00 0.95
C ILE A 95 -2.72 -13.76 1.34
N THR A 96 -3.08 -12.50 1.61
CA THR A 96 -4.46 -12.12 1.98
C THR A 96 -5.44 -12.41 0.83
N TRP A 97 -5.00 -12.19 -0.41
CA TRP A 97 -5.77 -12.52 -1.61
C TRP A 97 -5.94 -14.01 -1.82
N ALA A 98 -4.88 -14.80 -1.68
CA ALA A 98 -4.97 -16.25 -1.76
C ALA A 98 -5.93 -16.80 -0.70
N ALA A 99 -5.86 -16.28 0.54
CA ALA A 99 -6.80 -16.63 1.60
C ALA A 99 -8.25 -16.27 1.22
N THR A 100 -8.48 -15.08 0.68
CA THR A 100 -9.81 -14.65 0.22
C THR A 100 -10.35 -15.53 -0.92
N ALA A 101 -9.50 -15.94 -1.85
CA ALA A 101 -9.89 -16.78 -2.97
C ALA A 101 -10.24 -18.22 -2.54
N ILE A 102 -9.46 -18.82 -1.64
CA ILE A 102 -9.54 -20.24 -1.30
C ILE A 102 -10.52 -20.52 -0.16
N ILE A 103 -10.62 -19.61 0.82
CA ILE A 103 -11.47 -19.85 2.00
C ILE A 103 -12.95 -19.78 1.61
N GLN A 104 -13.74 -20.68 2.18
CA GLN A 104 -15.18 -20.74 1.97
C GLN A 104 -15.84 -19.47 2.53
N PRO A 105 -16.85 -18.91 1.83
CA PRO A 105 -17.47 -17.67 2.23
C PRO A 105 -18.21 -17.82 3.57
N ASN A 106 -17.80 -16.99 4.53
CA ASN A 106 -18.43 -16.81 5.84
C ASN A 106 -18.33 -15.30 6.18
N LEU A 107 -19.37 -14.73 6.80
CA LEU A 107 -19.43 -13.31 7.17
C LEU A 107 -18.23 -12.88 8.02
N ASP A 108 -17.91 -13.65 9.06
CA ASP A 108 -16.82 -13.33 9.99
C ASP A 108 -15.46 -13.31 9.27
N ILE A 109 -15.28 -14.28 8.37
CA ILE A 109 -14.07 -14.39 7.55
C ILE A 109 -14.00 -13.23 6.56
N ALA A 110 -15.11 -12.90 5.90
CA ALA A 110 -15.18 -11.79 4.96
C ALA A 110 -14.87 -10.46 5.66
N MET A 111 -15.46 -10.20 6.83
CA MET A 111 -15.18 -9.01 7.65
C MET A 111 -13.71 -8.96 8.09
N THR A 112 -13.16 -10.09 8.52
CA THR A 112 -11.74 -10.21 8.92
C THR A 112 -10.81 -9.89 7.74
N LEU A 113 -11.06 -10.47 6.57
CA LEU A 113 -10.25 -10.24 5.37
C LEU A 113 -10.37 -8.80 4.86
N SER A 114 -11.57 -8.23 4.86
CA SER A 114 -11.78 -6.81 4.56
C SER A 114 -10.99 -5.89 5.50
N THR A 115 -10.99 -6.20 6.80
CA THR A 115 -10.22 -5.44 7.81
C THR A 115 -8.71 -5.60 7.60
N LEU A 116 -8.25 -6.79 7.19
CA LEU A 116 -6.84 -7.03 6.84
C LEU A 116 -6.42 -6.22 5.61
N TYR A 117 -7.21 -6.24 4.54
CA TYR A 117 -6.94 -5.41 3.36
C TYR A 117 -6.88 -3.92 3.70
N LEU A 118 -7.77 -3.45 4.56
CA LEU A 118 -7.76 -2.08 5.03
C LEU A 118 -6.48 -1.75 5.81
N SER A 119 -6.11 -2.62 6.75
CA SER A 119 -4.90 -2.46 7.55
C SER A 119 -3.66 -2.39 6.67
N LEU A 120 -3.59 -3.24 5.63
CA LEU A 120 -2.53 -3.21 4.63
C LEU A 120 -2.53 -1.89 3.83
N ALA A 121 -3.70 -1.44 3.39
CA ALA A 121 -3.87 -0.20 2.62
C ALA A 121 -3.28 1.02 3.35
N PHE A 122 -3.31 1.05 4.69
CA PHE A 122 -2.70 2.11 5.48
C PHE A 122 -1.27 1.82 5.91
N ALA A 123 -0.96 0.59 6.33
CA ALA A 123 0.34 0.24 6.90
C ALA A 123 1.49 0.43 5.90
N GLY A 124 1.28 0.11 4.63
CA GLY A 124 2.27 0.29 3.56
C GLY A 124 2.64 1.77 3.35
N PRO A 125 1.66 2.62 3.01
CA PRO A 125 1.87 4.06 2.87
C PRO A 125 2.40 4.73 4.15
N ALA A 126 1.88 4.34 5.33
CA ALA A 126 2.31 4.92 6.60
C ALA A 126 3.76 4.57 6.93
N TRP A 127 4.18 3.31 6.72
CA TRP A 127 5.58 2.92 6.87
C TRP A 127 6.45 3.64 5.85
N GLU A 128 5.98 3.79 4.61
CA GLU A 128 6.70 4.60 3.63
C GLU A 128 6.93 6.01 4.14
N VAL A 129 5.92 6.70 4.69
CA VAL A 129 6.06 8.05 5.25
C VAL A 129 7.02 8.10 6.43
N VAL A 130 6.91 7.18 7.39
CA VAL A 130 7.74 7.18 8.61
C VAL A 130 9.21 6.91 8.30
N ALA A 131 9.51 5.91 7.47
CA ALA A 131 10.90 5.55 7.14
C ALA A 131 11.59 6.56 6.20
N ASN A 132 10.87 7.61 5.84
CA ASN A 132 11.24 8.60 4.84
C ASN A 132 11.21 10.04 5.39
N ARG A 133 10.81 10.23 6.65
CA ARG A 133 11.02 11.44 7.46
C ARG A 133 12.41 11.37 8.07
#